data_AF-A0A5N0EGY4-F1
#
_entry.id   AF-A0A5N0EGY4-F1
#
_cell.length_a   1.000
_cell.length_b   1.000
_cell.length_c   1.000
_cell.angle_alpha   90.00
_cell.angle_beta   90.00
_cell.angle_gamma   90.00
#
_symmetry.space_group_name_H-M   'P 1'
#
loop_
_entity.id
_entity.type
_entity.pdbx_description
1 polymer ?
#
loop_
_entity_poly.entity_id
_entity_poly.type
_entity_poly.pdbx_seq_one_letter_code
_entity_poly.pdbx_strand_id
1 'polypeptide(L)'
;MVRLRWGGRARMRVVVSYSGRMSIRAVGVGVVVLVAAVAVSVGGQQAAQAEPGVPQTVPSLKAWNPGGGEFSLGAHARVLYGDGLRDTATDFASALRAVTGNDVVAQAGSSGGPGDIVLSTGTVPGAPEMPEAYQISIGGTLDLRGNDIAGAFYATRSALQLLRQRDAIPGGTATDWPQYRERSLMLDVGREFMPVDLLRAQIRRMGYLKLNLLHLHLSDTFGFRLESERHPEITAAQHYSKQDIRDLVEYAARYQVEIMPEVDFPGHMNGILAAHPDLKLRSADGRVSDAAIDIANPRAYDLMRDILDEFLPLFPGPYWHLGADEFLLDGARVASFDEYPQIGEYARATYGPQAQPVDAFLGLINWGADIVRAHGKRPRIWNDGLHTGAGTLAIGRDIVIDYWSRAGIPQLPLPFFGNARSPADLIASGHELRNASFTPTYYVAGGPTAAGNVPPPVAYQIWDPALFVDGTRLTPDQNTHNLGSGLFVWCDDPTVQTPDRIAAAIAMPLKVTAQQTWGPPQAGSYLEFAARADAVGEPPA
;
A
#
# COMPACT_ATOMS: atom_id res chain seq x y z
N MET A 1 -37.14 -36.19 -19.77
CA MET A 1 -37.28 -36.93 -21.04
C MET A 1 -37.80 -35.94 -22.08
N VAL A 2 -36.96 -35.48 -23.00
CA VAL A 2 -37.26 -34.36 -23.92
C VAL A 2 -37.49 -34.91 -25.32
N ARG A 3 -38.64 -34.60 -25.92
CA ARG A 3 -38.89 -34.72 -27.37
C ARG A 3 -39.03 -33.30 -27.93
N LEU A 4 -38.25 -33.00 -28.97
CA LEU A 4 -38.35 -31.75 -29.73
C LEU A 4 -39.20 -31.97 -30.98
N ARG A 5 -40.16 -31.06 -31.21
CA ARG A 5 -40.74 -30.80 -32.54
C ARG A 5 -40.65 -29.30 -32.81
N TRP A 6 -40.25 -28.98 -34.04
CA TRP A 6 -40.16 -27.61 -34.55
C TRP A 6 -41.45 -27.18 -35.23
N GLY A 7 -41.83 -25.92 -35.00
CA GLY A 7 -42.89 -25.24 -35.74
C GLY A 7 -43.07 -23.78 -35.29
N GLY A 8 -42.76 -22.85 -36.19
CA GLY A 8 -43.49 -21.58 -36.36
C GLY A 8 -43.36 -20.46 -35.31
N ARG A 9 -42.65 -19.40 -35.70
CA ARG A 9 -42.68 -17.99 -35.23
C ARG A 9 -43.79 -17.62 -34.22
N ALA A 10 -43.40 -17.23 -32.99
CA ALA A 10 -43.82 -15.99 -32.32
C ALA A 10 -43.34 -15.94 -30.84
N ARG A 11 -42.98 -14.72 -30.41
CA ARG A 11 -42.51 -14.25 -29.09
C ARG A 11 -42.90 -15.12 -27.88
N MET A 12 -41.89 -15.54 -27.10
CA MET A 12 -42.05 -16.20 -25.82
C MET A 12 -42.27 -15.16 -24.71
N ARG A 13 -43.50 -15.07 -24.19
CA ARG A 13 -43.82 -14.48 -22.89
C ARG A 13 -43.82 -15.63 -21.89
N VAL A 14 -42.96 -15.59 -20.87
CA VAL A 14 -43.03 -16.52 -19.74
C VAL A 14 -43.77 -15.82 -18.61
N VAL A 15 -44.99 -16.29 -18.33
CA VAL A 15 -45.72 -16.01 -17.09
C VAL A 15 -45.50 -17.23 -16.19
N VAL A 16 -44.88 -17.05 -15.03
CA VAL A 16 -44.82 -18.09 -14.00
C VAL A 16 -45.73 -17.68 -12.86
N SER A 17 -46.81 -18.44 -12.68
CA SER A 17 -47.67 -18.39 -11.48
C SER A 17 -47.14 -19.42 -10.49
N TYR A 18 -46.84 -18.99 -9.26
CA TYR A 18 -46.52 -19.88 -8.15
C TYR A 18 -47.69 -19.93 -7.17
N SER A 19 -48.31 -21.10 -7.08
CA SER A 19 -49.22 -21.48 -5.99
C SER A 19 -48.56 -22.58 -5.17
N GLY A 20 -48.20 -22.29 -3.92
CA GLY A 20 -47.74 -23.31 -2.98
C GLY A 20 -47.04 -22.73 -1.76
N ARG A 21 -47.73 -22.73 -0.61
CA ARG A 21 -47.14 -22.46 0.72
C ARG A 21 -46.27 -23.65 1.15
N MET A 22 -45.02 -23.42 1.55
CA MET A 22 -44.33 -24.30 2.50
C MET A 22 -43.16 -23.61 3.22
N SER A 23 -43.28 -23.58 4.55
CA SER A 23 -42.30 -23.64 5.65
C SER A 23 -40.85 -23.15 5.47
N ILE A 24 -40.49 -22.23 6.38
CA ILE A 24 -39.14 -21.86 6.83
C ILE A 24 -38.35 -23.10 7.29
N ARG A 25 -37.25 -23.43 6.61
CA ARG A 25 -36.00 -24.01 7.17
C ARG A 25 -34.95 -24.22 6.06
N ALA A 26 -33.72 -23.79 6.35
CA ALA A 26 -32.46 -24.06 5.65
C ALA A 26 -32.26 -23.42 4.26
N VAL A 27 -31.77 -22.17 4.24
CA VAL A 27 -30.95 -21.66 3.12
C VAL A 27 -29.50 -21.93 3.48
N GLY A 28 -28.99 -23.07 3.01
CA GLY A 28 -27.55 -23.33 2.99
C GLY A 28 -26.91 -22.45 1.93
N VAL A 29 -25.97 -21.61 2.38
CA VAL A 29 -25.10 -20.79 1.53
C VAL A 29 -24.29 -21.71 0.63
N GLY A 30 -24.63 -21.74 -0.66
CA GLY A 30 -23.81 -22.33 -1.71
C GLY A 30 -23.02 -21.23 -2.41
N VAL A 31 -21.91 -20.79 -1.82
CA VAL A 31 -20.87 -20.06 -2.56
C VAL A 31 -20.13 -21.11 -3.37
N VAL A 32 -20.44 -21.19 -4.67
CA VAL A 32 -19.60 -21.91 -5.62
C VAL A 32 -18.33 -21.09 -5.80
N VAL A 33 -17.29 -21.43 -5.03
CA VAL A 33 -15.93 -21.03 -5.33
C VAL A 33 -15.56 -21.74 -6.62
N LEU A 34 -15.60 -21.02 -7.74
CA LEU A 34 -15.06 -21.53 -8.99
C LEU A 34 -13.53 -21.40 -8.93
N VAL A 35 -12.88 -22.23 -8.11
CA VAL A 35 -11.49 -22.60 -8.35
C VAL A 35 -11.52 -23.41 -9.64
N ALA A 36 -11.32 -22.75 -10.78
CA ALA A 36 -10.91 -23.46 -11.97
C ALA A 36 -9.54 -24.07 -11.66
N ALA A 37 -9.56 -25.34 -11.22
CA ALA A 37 -8.39 -26.19 -11.19
C ALA A 37 -7.91 -26.35 -12.63
N VAL A 38 -7.12 -25.40 -13.11
CA VAL A 38 -6.17 -25.69 -14.17
C VAL A 38 -5.19 -26.65 -13.53
N ALA A 39 -5.45 -27.94 -13.72
CA ALA A 39 -4.44 -28.97 -13.57
C ALA A 39 -3.37 -28.70 -14.64
N VAL A 40 -2.51 -27.72 -14.37
CA VAL A 40 -1.19 -27.66 -14.98
C VAL A 40 -0.54 -28.93 -14.51
N SER A 41 -0.32 -29.85 -15.45
CA SER A 41 0.63 -30.93 -15.30
C SER A 41 1.96 -30.30 -14.89
N VAL A 42 2.21 -30.27 -13.59
CA VAL A 42 3.51 -29.98 -13.00
C VAL A 42 4.41 -31.13 -13.44
N GLY A 43 4.97 -31.01 -14.64
CA GLY A 43 6.22 -31.68 -14.95
C GLY A 43 7.18 -31.16 -13.89
N GLY A 44 7.51 -32.03 -12.94
CA GLY A 44 8.38 -31.69 -11.82
C GLY A 44 9.70 -31.14 -12.34
N GLN A 45 9.82 -29.82 -12.40
CA GLN A 45 11.10 -29.20 -12.17
C GLN A 45 11.36 -29.40 -10.68
N GLN A 46 12.32 -30.26 -10.37
CA GLN A 46 12.93 -30.30 -9.05
C GLN A 46 13.21 -28.85 -8.65
N ALA A 47 12.58 -28.42 -7.56
CA ALA A 47 13.01 -27.23 -6.86
C ALA A 47 14.51 -27.42 -6.59
N ALA A 48 15.33 -26.58 -7.20
CA ALA A 48 16.74 -26.53 -6.87
C ALA A 48 16.80 -26.22 -5.37
N GLN A 49 17.23 -27.20 -4.57
CA GLN A 49 17.55 -26.96 -3.18
C GLN A 49 18.51 -25.75 -3.16
N ALA A 50 18.21 -24.74 -2.35
CA ALA A 50 19.09 -23.59 -2.19
C ALA A 50 20.52 -24.10 -1.97
N GLU A 51 21.46 -23.69 -2.82
CA GLU A 51 22.83 -24.18 -2.73
C GLU A 51 23.36 -23.92 -1.30
N PRO A 52 23.96 -24.93 -0.65
CA PRO A 52 24.56 -24.76 0.66
C PRO A 52 25.54 -23.59 0.65
N GLY A 53 25.22 -22.50 1.36
CA GLY A 53 26.09 -21.33 1.48
C GLY A 53 25.51 -20.01 0.97
N VAL A 54 24.43 -19.99 0.18
CA VAL A 54 23.84 -18.73 -0.31
C VAL A 54 23.29 -17.90 0.88
N PRO A 55 23.70 -16.62 1.05
CA PRO A 55 23.15 -15.74 2.07
C PRO A 55 21.62 -15.61 1.98
N GLN A 56 20.94 -15.82 3.10
CA GLN A 56 19.47 -15.84 3.19
C GLN A 56 18.95 -14.52 3.77
N THR A 57 18.19 -13.76 2.98
CA THR A 57 17.58 -12.48 3.37
C THR A 57 16.12 -12.40 2.94
N VAL A 58 15.37 -11.50 3.56
CA VAL A 58 14.04 -11.07 3.10
C VAL A 58 14.04 -9.54 2.97
N PRO A 59 13.83 -8.98 1.77
CA PRO A 59 13.74 -9.67 0.49
C PRO A 59 15.03 -10.43 0.11
N SER A 60 14.87 -11.49 -0.68
CA SER A 60 15.99 -12.26 -1.24
C SER A 60 16.86 -11.39 -2.16
N LEU A 61 18.19 -11.56 -2.06
CA LEU A 61 19.18 -10.84 -2.87
C LEU A 61 19.00 -11.15 -4.37
N LYS A 62 19.14 -10.13 -5.24
CA LYS A 62 19.09 -10.32 -6.70
C LYS A 62 20.30 -11.05 -7.28
N ALA A 63 21.51 -10.74 -6.83
CA ALA A 63 22.73 -11.38 -7.31
C ALA A 63 23.66 -11.76 -6.17
N TRP A 64 24.20 -12.97 -6.22
CA TRP A 64 25.20 -13.48 -5.29
C TRP A 64 26.31 -14.16 -6.09
N ASN A 65 27.55 -13.70 -5.91
CA ASN A 65 28.75 -14.27 -6.50
C ASN A 65 29.67 -14.78 -5.37
N PRO A 66 29.79 -16.10 -5.16
CA PRO A 66 30.65 -16.64 -4.11
C PRO A 66 32.14 -16.42 -4.44
N GLY A 67 32.97 -16.25 -3.42
CA GLY A 67 34.43 -16.16 -3.56
C GLY A 67 35.10 -15.29 -2.48
N GLY A 68 36.40 -15.49 -2.27
CA GLY A 68 37.15 -14.78 -1.22
C GLY A 68 37.10 -15.46 0.15
N GLY A 69 37.58 -14.75 1.17
CA GLY A 69 37.63 -15.23 2.55
C GLY A 69 36.29 -15.04 3.28
N GLU A 70 36.10 -15.77 4.37
CA GLU A 70 34.96 -15.61 5.27
C GLU A 70 35.08 -14.32 6.10
N PHE A 71 33.94 -13.67 6.36
CA PHE A 71 33.85 -12.60 7.37
C PHE A 71 33.34 -13.19 8.68
N SER A 72 34.02 -12.92 9.80
CA SER A 72 33.56 -13.27 11.14
C SER A 72 33.39 -12.03 12.00
N LEU A 73 32.23 -11.87 12.63
CA LEU A 73 31.98 -10.77 13.56
C LEU A 73 32.69 -11.06 14.90
N GLY A 74 33.70 -10.25 15.22
CA GLY A 74 34.42 -10.36 16.49
C GLY A 74 33.59 -9.89 17.69
N ALA A 75 34.00 -10.30 18.89
CA ALA A 75 33.39 -9.86 20.16
C ALA A 75 33.46 -8.34 20.37
N HIS A 76 34.47 -7.68 19.78
CA HIS A 76 34.63 -6.22 19.72
C HIS A 76 34.74 -5.82 18.26
N ALA A 77 33.63 -5.44 17.64
CA ALA A 77 33.57 -5.08 16.23
C ALA A 77 33.34 -3.58 16.04
N ARG A 78 33.79 -3.06 14.90
CA ARG A 78 33.62 -1.65 14.54
C ARG A 78 32.81 -1.54 13.25
N VAL A 79 31.86 -0.61 13.25
CA VAL A 79 31.19 -0.12 12.04
C VAL A 79 31.80 1.23 11.69
N LEU A 80 32.67 1.22 10.69
CA LEU A 80 33.32 2.41 10.15
C LEU A 80 32.39 3.08 9.14
N TYR A 81 32.24 4.39 9.21
CA TYR A 81 31.34 5.12 8.32
C TYR A 81 31.96 6.38 7.69
N GLY A 82 31.59 6.64 6.44
CA GLY A 82 31.87 7.89 5.74
C GLY A 82 30.87 9.01 6.08
N ASP A 83 31.05 10.17 5.45
CA ASP A 83 30.20 11.34 5.67
C ASP A 83 28.72 11.06 5.38
N GLY A 84 27.84 11.62 6.21
CA GLY A 84 26.38 11.47 6.07
C GLY A 84 25.79 10.12 6.52
N LEU A 85 26.62 9.17 6.97
CA LEU A 85 26.20 7.80 7.33
C LEU A 85 26.22 7.50 8.84
N ARG A 86 26.46 8.52 9.68
CA ARG A 86 26.60 8.37 11.13
C ARG A 86 25.40 7.70 11.79
N ASP A 87 24.19 8.16 11.47
CA ASP A 87 22.98 7.66 12.12
C ASP A 87 22.69 6.22 11.68
N THR A 88 22.81 5.93 10.38
CA THR A 88 22.71 4.57 9.84
C THR A 88 23.71 3.62 10.49
N ALA A 89 24.97 4.02 10.64
CA ALA A 89 26.01 3.21 11.27
C ALA A 89 25.76 2.99 12.77
N THR A 90 25.31 4.03 13.48
CA THR A 90 24.99 3.97 14.91
C THR A 90 23.82 3.03 15.17
N ASP A 91 22.76 3.15 14.37
CA ASP A 91 21.58 2.30 14.46
C ASP A 91 21.92 0.85 14.09
N PHE A 92 22.76 0.64 13.08
CA PHE A 92 23.23 -0.70 12.72
C PHE A 92 24.10 -1.34 13.81
N ALA A 93 25.05 -0.60 14.39
CA ALA A 93 25.86 -1.09 15.50
C ALA A 93 25.00 -1.43 16.75
N SER A 94 23.98 -0.62 17.04
CA SER A 94 23.02 -0.91 18.11
C SER A 94 22.20 -2.17 17.82
N ALA A 95 21.74 -2.34 16.57
CA ALA A 95 21.01 -3.51 16.15
C ALA A 95 21.86 -4.79 16.22
N LEU A 96 23.14 -4.73 15.82
CA LEU A 96 24.07 -5.85 15.95
C LEU A 96 24.28 -6.24 17.42
N ARG A 97 24.54 -5.27 18.31
CA ARG A 97 24.61 -5.52 19.76
C ARG A 97 23.38 -6.27 20.28
N ALA A 98 22.19 -5.85 19.84
CA ALA A 98 20.94 -6.45 20.27
C ALA A 98 20.72 -7.89 19.77
N VAL A 99 21.21 -8.24 18.57
CA VAL A 99 20.97 -9.57 17.98
C VAL A 99 22.11 -10.56 18.19
N THR A 100 23.35 -10.11 18.38
CA THR A 100 24.53 -10.98 18.56
C THR A 100 25.07 -10.98 19.99
N GLY A 101 24.81 -9.92 20.77
CA GLY A 101 25.41 -9.72 22.10
C GLY A 101 26.87 -9.27 22.07
N ASN A 102 27.49 -9.12 20.89
CA ASN A 102 28.85 -8.61 20.74
C ASN A 102 28.90 -7.10 21.01
N ASP A 103 30.03 -6.59 21.46
CA ASP A 103 30.27 -5.15 21.62
C ASP A 103 30.59 -4.51 20.26
N VAL A 104 29.61 -3.80 19.70
CA VAL A 104 29.73 -3.17 18.37
C VAL A 104 29.60 -1.66 18.49
N VAL A 105 30.61 -0.94 18.00
CA VAL A 105 30.68 0.52 18.05
C VAL A 105 30.73 1.14 16.65
N ALA A 106 30.03 2.25 16.45
CA ALA A 106 30.11 3.03 15.23
C ALA A 106 31.18 4.13 15.36
N GLN A 107 32.07 4.25 14.37
CA GLN A 107 33.16 5.23 14.37
C GLN A 107 33.35 5.82 12.97
N ALA A 108 33.66 7.11 12.87
CA ALA A 108 34.01 7.71 11.59
C ALA A 108 35.28 7.06 11.00
N GLY A 109 35.24 6.71 9.72
CA GLY A 109 36.35 6.08 9.00
C GLY A 109 35.93 5.50 7.66
N SER A 110 36.86 5.45 6.71
CA SER A 110 36.59 5.01 5.33
C SER A 110 37.32 3.72 4.93
N SER A 111 38.04 3.09 5.85
CA SER A 111 38.80 1.86 5.61
C SER A 111 38.95 1.05 6.89
N GLY A 112 38.68 -0.25 6.82
CA GLY A 112 38.80 -1.19 7.94
C GLY A 112 39.88 -2.26 7.72
N GLY A 113 40.24 -2.94 8.81
CA GLY A 113 41.02 -4.17 8.79
C GLY A 113 40.14 -5.41 9.02
N PRO A 114 40.75 -6.60 9.12
CA PRO A 114 40.00 -7.83 9.36
C PRO A 114 39.04 -7.74 10.56
N GLY A 115 37.77 -8.12 10.37
CA GLY A 115 36.71 -8.06 11.38
C GLY A 115 35.94 -6.74 11.44
N ASP A 116 36.38 -5.71 10.72
CA ASP A 116 35.65 -4.44 10.62
C ASP A 116 34.55 -4.50 9.55
N ILE A 117 33.51 -3.71 9.81
CA ILE A 117 32.44 -3.41 8.86
C ILE A 117 32.68 -1.99 8.34
N VAL A 118 32.62 -1.79 7.02
CA VAL A 118 32.81 -0.47 6.40
C VAL A 118 31.55 -0.06 5.65
N LEU A 119 30.96 1.08 6.01
CA LEU A 119 29.77 1.63 5.40
C LEU A 119 30.12 2.86 4.54
N SER A 120 29.73 2.82 3.27
CA SER A 120 30.06 3.88 2.30
C SER A 120 28.95 4.11 1.27
N THR A 121 29.02 5.25 0.60
CA THR A 121 28.22 5.56 -0.58
C THR A 121 29.08 5.64 -1.85
N GLY A 122 28.46 5.39 -3.00
CA GLY A 122 29.01 5.60 -4.34
C GLY A 122 28.56 4.51 -5.32
N THR A 123 28.97 4.63 -6.59
CA THR A 123 28.56 3.73 -7.68
C THR A 123 28.65 2.25 -7.28
N VAL A 124 27.58 1.51 -7.51
CA VAL A 124 27.45 0.08 -7.16
C VAL A 124 27.71 -0.77 -8.41
N PRO A 125 28.85 -1.48 -8.50
CA PRO A 125 29.18 -2.28 -9.68
C PRO A 125 28.19 -3.43 -9.90
N GLY A 126 27.72 -3.58 -11.14
CA GLY A 126 26.80 -4.66 -11.54
C GLY A 126 25.33 -4.41 -11.20
N ALA A 127 24.99 -3.26 -10.61
CA ALA A 127 23.60 -2.80 -10.47
C ALA A 127 23.28 -1.74 -11.55
N PRO A 128 21.99 -1.56 -11.92
CA PRO A 128 21.55 -0.38 -12.64
C PRO A 128 21.87 0.90 -11.87
N GLU A 129 22.09 2.01 -12.58
CA GLU A 129 22.27 3.33 -11.97
C GLU A 129 20.91 3.86 -11.47
N MET A 130 20.50 3.41 -10.29
CA MET A 130 19.24 3.77 -9.67
C MET A 130 19.40 4.01 -8.15
N PRO A 131 18.51 4.80 -7.54
CA PRO A 131 18.44 4.94 -6.08
C PRO A 131 18.30 3.59 -5.39
N GLU A 132 18.67 3.53 -4.11
CA GLU A 132 18.47 2.36 -3.24
C GLU A 132 19.28 1.09 -3.62
N ALA A 133 20.02 1.11 -4.73
CA ALA A 133 20.92 0.03 -5.12
C ALA A 133 22.10 -0.09 -4.14
N TYR A 134 22.55 -1.32 -3.87
CA TYR A 134 23.66 -1.58 -2.97
C TYR A 134 24.45 -2.84 -3.30
N GLN A 135 25.65 -2.93 -2.74
CA GLN A 135 26.52 -4.10 -2.80
C GLN A 135 27.08 -4.40 -1.40
N ILE A 136 27.20 -5.69 -1.10
CA ILE A 136 27.86 -6.22 0.09
C ILE A 136 29.04 -7.06 -0.40
N SER A 137 30.26 -6.66 -0.07
CA SER A 137 31.46 -7.47 -0.33
C SER A 137 31.92 -8.09 0.98
N ILE A 138 32.07 -9.42 0.98
CA ILE A 138 32.33 -10.25 2.14
C ILE A 138 33.71 -10.85 1.99
N GLY A 139 34.62 -10.47 2.88
CA GLY A 139 36.01 -10.92 2.94
C GLY A 139 36.54 -10.82 4.37
N GLY A 140 37.81 -10.45 4.53
CA GLY A 140 38.34 -10.11 5.86
C GLY A 140 37.57 -8.93 6.49
N THR A 141 37.07 -8.02 5.67
CA THR A 141 36.12 -6.95 6.01
C THR A 141 34.72 -7.27 5.51
N LEU A 142 33.71 -6.61 6.08
CA LEU A 142 32.36 -6.57 5.53
C LEU A 142 32.08 -5.17 4.97
N ASP A 143 32.24 -5.02 3.66
CA ASP A 143 32.08 -3.73 2.98
C ASP A 143 30.63 -3.58 2.48
N LEU A 144 29.95 -2.55 3.01
CA LEU A 144 28.57 -2.20 2.73
C LEU A 144 28.53 -0.90 1.92
N ARG A 145 28.18 -0.99 0.64
CA ARG A 145 28.20 0.15 -0.28
C ARG A 145 26.83 0.39 -0.89
N GLY A 146 26.27 1.57 -0.67
CA GLY A 146 25.04 2.03 -1.33
C GLY A 146 25.31 3.02 -2.45
N ASN A 147 24.46 3.06 -3.46
CA ASN A 147 24.52 4.11 -4.48
C ASN A 147 24.20 5.50 -3.88
N ASP A 148 23.35 5.51 -2.87
CA ASP A 148 22.95 6.64 -2.03
C ASP A 148 22.84 6.23 -0.55
N ILE A 149 22.35 7.14 0.31
CA ILE A 149 22.13 6.86 1.75
C ILE A 149 21.13 5.71 1.95
N ALA A 150 20.08 5.64 1.13
CA ALA A 150 19.06 4.60 1.24
C ALA A 150 19.61 3.21 0.89
N GLY A 151 20.40 3.10 -0.17
CA GLY A 151 21.12 1.87 -0.54
C GLY A 151 22.10 1.45 0.54
N ALA A 152 22.83 2.40 1.15
CA ALA A 152 23.78 2.09 2.22
C ALA A 152 23.02 1.57 3.45
N PHE A 153 21.90 2.21 3.81
CA PHE A 153 20.99 1.72 4.84
C PHE A 153 20.48 0.31 4.53
N TYR A 154 20.00 0.02 3.31
CA TYR A 154 19.52 -1.31 2.94
C TYR A 154 20.60 -2.38 2.91
N ALA A 155 21.85 -2.04 2.60
CA ALA A 155 23.00 -2.93 2.78
C ALA A 155 23.15 -3.35 4.25
N THR A 156 22.99 -2.41 5.20
CA THR A 156 23.02 -2.76 6.63
C THR A 156 21.87 -3.69 7.04
N ARG A 157 20.70 -3.57 6.41
CA ARG A 157 19.55 -4.45 6.73
C ARG A 157 19.83 -5.88 6.30
N SER A 158 20.35 -6.07 5.09
CA SER A 158 20.79 -7.39 4.62
C SER A 158 21.93 -7.94 5.47
N ALA A 159 22.94 -7.13 5.79
CA ALA A 159 24.03 -7.56 6.68
C ALA A 159 23.52 -7.97 8.08
N LEU A 160 22.60 -7.21 8.67
CA LEU A 160 21.97 -7.55 9.95
C LEU A 160 21.23 -8.89 9.90
N GLN A 161 20.48 -9.14 8.82
CA GLN A 161 19.77 -10.41 8.61
C GLN A 161 20.73 -11.59 8.53
N LEU A 162 21.88 -11.42 7.87
CA LEU A 162 22.88 -12.47 7.74
C LEU A 162 23.59 -12.75 9.07
N LEU A 163 24.04 -11.69 9.76
CA LEU A 163 24.77 -11.80 11.04
C LEU A 163 23.88 -12.29 12.19
N ARG A 164 22.56 -12.10 12.12
CA ARG A 164 21.61 -12.69 13.08
C ARG A 164 21.58 -14.23 13.00
N GLN A 165 21.81 -14.79 11.81
CA GLN A 165 21.69 -16.24 11.58
C GLN A 165 23.01 -16.97 11.87
N ARG A 166 24.15 -16.29 11.77
CA ARG A 166 25.49 -16.85 11.95
C ARG A 166 26.52 -15.73 12.13
N ASP A 167 27.47 -15.96 13.02
CA ASP A 167 28.57 -15.00 13.26
C ASP A 167 29.60 -14.97 12.13
N ALA A 168 29.62 -16.03 11.30
CA ALA A 168 30.54 -16.19 10.19
C ALA A 168 29.78 -16.28 8.86
N ILE A 169 30.08 -15.38 7.91
CA ILE A 169 29.42 -15.28 6.61
C ILE A 169 30.40 -15.69 5.50
N PRO A 170 30.02 -16.65 4.63
CA PRO A 170 30.86 -17.07 3.51
C PRO A 170 31.28 -15.90 2.63
N GLY A 171 32.51 -15.94 2.15
CA GLY A 171 33.05 -14.92 1.24
C GLY A 171 32.27 -14.84 -0.07
N GLY A 172 32.08 -13.61 -0.54
CA GLY A 172 31.49 -13.35 -1.85
C GLY A 172 31.06 -11.89 -2.01
N THR A 173 30.28 -11.64 -3.05
CA THR A 173 29.70 -10.32 -3.31
C THR A 173 28.22 -10.47 -3.63
N ALA A 174 27.38 -9.75 -2.87
CA ALA A 174 25.96 -9.58 -3.16
C ALA A 174 25.73 -8.22 -3.81
N THR A 175 25.01 -8.17 -4.93
CA THR A 175 24.56 -6.92 -5.56
C THR A 175 23.04 -6.93 -5.65
N ASP A 176 22.39 -5.84 -5.22
CA ASP A 176 20.94 -5.82 -5.02
C ASP A 176 20.33 -4.42 -5.21
N TRP A 177 19.06 -4.37 -5.60
CA TRP A 177 18.31 -3.13 -5.87
C TRP A 177 16.80 -3.44 -5.90
N PRO A 178 15.89 -2.48 -5.68
CA PRO A 178 14.46 -2.76 -5.78
C PRO A 178 13.99 -2.85 -7.23
N GLN A 179 12.95 -3.65 -7.52
CA GLN A 179 12.26 -3.62 -8.81
C GLN A 179 11.31 -2.42 -8.93
N TYR A 180 10.63 -2.07 -7.84
CA TYR A 180 9.64 -0.99 -7.81
C TYR A 180 10.06 0.14 -6.87
N ARG A 181 9.75 1.38 -7.26
CA ARG A 181 10.11 2.60 -6.54
C ARG A 181 9.37 2.72 -5.21
N GLU A 182 8.13 2.26 -5.16
CA GLU A 182 7.25 2.39 -4.00
C GLU A 182 6.84 1.03 -3.46
N ARG A 183 7.13 0.82 -2.18
CA ARG A 183 6.95 -0.45 -1.48
C ARG A 183 6.32 -0.14 -0.14
N SER A 184 5.00 -0.25 -0.09
CA SER A 184 4.20 0.47 0.91
C SER A 184 3.52 -0.40 1.95
N LEU A 185 3.19 0.25 3.06
CA LEU A 185 2.21 -0.20 4.05
C LEU A 185 1.19 0.94 4.20
N MET A 186 -0.10 0.66 4.03
CA MET A 186 -1.17 1.58 4.37
C MET A 186 -1.84 1.12 5.67
N LEU A 187 -2.09 2.06 6.58
CA LEU A 187 -2.79 1.82 7.84
C LEU A 187 -4.01 2.72 7.94
N ASP A 188 -5.19 2.10 8.05
CA ASP A 188 -6.45 2.76 8.42
C ASP A 188 -6.42 3.17 9.89
N VAL A 189 -5.91 4.38 10.14
CA VAL A 189 -5.92 4.98 11.47
C VAL A 189 -7.18 5.82 11.71
N GLY A 190 -7.93 6.15 10.66
CA GLY A 190 -9.22 6.83 10.72
C GLY A 190 -10.24 6.02 11.51
N ARG A 191 -10.42 4.74 11.16
CA ARG A 191 -11.35 3.85 11.88
C ARG A 191 -10.77 3.34 13.20
N GLU A 192 -9.49 2.98 13.25
CA GLU A 192 -8.84 2.46 14.47
C GLU A 192 -7.61 3.29 14.86
N PHE A 193 -7.63 3.93 16.03
CA PHE A 193 -6.47 4.69 16.50
C PHE A 193 -5.28 3.76 16.81
N MET A 194 -4.16 3.98 16.12
CA MET A 194 -2.92 3.23 16.35
C MET A 194 -1.93 4.07 17.16
N PRO A 195 -1.49 3.65 18.36
CA PRO A 195 -0.56 4.43 19.16
C PRO A 195 0.76 4.74 18.42
N VAL A 196 1.35 5.91 18.70
CA VAL A 196 2.61 6.37 18.05
C VAL A 196 3.74 5.34 18.15
N ASP A 197 3.87 4.65 19.30
CA ASP A 197 4.90 3.62 19.46
C ASP A 197 4.68 2.40 18.57
N LEU A 198 3.41 2.06 18.27
CA LEU A 198 3.08 1.02 17.30
C LEU A 198 3.44 1.46 15.88
N LEU A 199 3.15 2.72 15.51
CA LEU A 199 3.56 3.28 14.21
C LEU A 199 5.09 3.26 14.06
N ARG A 200 5.83 3.64 15.11
CA ARG A 200 7.30 3.52 15.16
C ARG A 200 7.76 2.07 14.97
N ALA A 201 7.09 1.11 15.61
CA ALA A 201 7.42 -0.31 15.44
C ALA A 201 7.19 -0.80 14.00
N GLN A 202 6.09 -0.37 13.35
CA GLN A 202 5.87 -0.68 11.93
C GLN A 202 6.91 -0.03 11.03
N ILE A 203 7.30 1.22 11.27
CA ILE A 203 8.39 1.89 10.54
C ILE A 203 9.70 1.10 10.64
N ARG A 204 10.07 0.62 11.83
CA ARG A 204 11.27 -0.23 12.00
C ARG A 204 11.18 -1.50 11.16
N ARG A 205 10.02 -2.15 11.17
CA ARG A 205 9.76 -3.35 10.37
C ARG A 205 9.82 -3.06 8.87
N MET A 206 9.24 -1.95 8.42
CA MET A 206 9.29 -1.50 7.04
C MET A 206 10.74 -1.29 6.59
N GLY A 207 11.53 -0.51 7.33
CA GLY A 207 12.94 -0.30 7.02
C GLY A 207 13.74 -1.61 7.00
N TYR A 208 13.49 -2.53 7.93
CA TYR A 208 14.12 -3.85 7.97
C TYR A 208 13.80 -4.72 6.75
N LEU A 209 12.57 -4.61 6.24
CA LEU A 209 12.08 -5.31 5.05
C LEU A 209 12.28 -4.50 3.75
N LYS A 210 12.96 -3.35 3.83
CA LYS A 210 13.22 -2.44 2.70
C LYS A 210 11.94 -1.87 2.05
N LEU A 211 10.85 -1.76 2.81
CA LEU A 211 9.66 -0.98 2.45
C LEU A 211 9.91 0.50 2.77
N ASN A 212 9.42 1.41 1.93
CA ASN A 212 9.83 2.82 1.95
C ASN A 212 8.69 3.84 1.98
N LEU A 213 7.43 3.42 1.99
CA LEU A 213 6.29 4.35 1.97
C LEU A 213 5.20 3.91 2.96
N LEU A 214 5.04 4.65 4.06
CA LEU A 214 3.96 4.49 5.03
C LEU A 214 2.82 5.43 4.64
N HIS A 215 1.71 4.86 4.20
CA HIS A 215 0.49 5.58 3.89
C HIS A 215 -0.43 5.60 5.13
N LEU A 216 -0.71 6.78 5.68
CA LEU A 216 -1.62 6.94 6.81
C LEU A 216 -2.97 7.48 6.33
N HIS A 217 -4.01 6.67 6.44
CA HIS A 217 -5.40 7.07 6.19
C HIS A 217 -5.98 7.69 7.46
N LEU A 218 -5.92 9.02 7.52
CA LEU A 218 -6.04 9.79 8.77
C LEU A 218 -7.48 10.21 9.10
N SER A 219 -8.42 9.95 8.20
CA SER A 219 -9.82 10.33 8.35
C SER A 219 -10.73 9.26 7.79
N ASP A 220 -11.67 8.78 8.60
CA ASP A 220 -12.77 7.94 8.14
C ASP A 220 -13.95 8.05 9.14
N THR A 221 -14.91 7.14 9.02
CA THR A 221 -16.13 6.91 9.79
C THR A 221 -16.03 7.25 11.28
N PHE A 222 -14.95 6.84 11.96
CA PHE A 222 -14.83 6.99 13.42
C PHE A 222 -13.93 8.13 13.91
N GLY A 223 -13.22 8.82 13.03
CA GLY A 223 -12.40 9.93 13.48
C GLY A 223 -11.53 10.58 12.42
N PHE A 224 -11.33 11.88 12.60
CA PHE A 224 -10.24 12.65 12.03
C PHE A 224 -9.09 12.68 13.04
N ARG A 225 -7.93 12.10 12.67
CA ARG A 225 -6.85 11.78 13.61
C ARG A 225 -5.77 12.83 13.74
N LEU A 226 -5.92 13.99 13.11
CA LEU A 226 -4.96 15.09 13.26
C LEU A 226 -5.55 16.18 14.16
N GLU A 227 -4.76 16.68 15.10
CA GLU A 227 -5.09 17.87 15.86
C GLU A 227 -5.21 19.09 14.94
N SER A 228 -6.43 19.63 14.81
CA SER A 228 -6.70 20.83 14.01
C SER A 228 -6.89 22.06 14.89
N GLU A 229 -6.15 23.13 14.58
CA GLU A 229 -6.32 24.45 15.17
C GLU A 229 -7.44 25.24 14.50
N ARG A 230 -7.67 25.02 13.19
CA ARG A 230 -8.74 25.70 12.44
C ARG A 230 -10.11 25.10 12.73
N HIS A 231 -10.17 23.78 12.88
CA HIS A 231 -11.37 22.98 13.11
C HIS A 231 -11.20 22.04 14.31
N PRO A 232 -11.05 22.57 15.55
CA PRO A 232 -10.96 21.72 16.73
C PRO A 232 -12.19 20.82 16.91
N GLU A 233 -13.35 21.21 16.37
CA GLU A 233 -14.61 20.47 16.44
C GLU A 233 -14.64 19.15 15.67
N ILE A 234 -13.78 18.96 14.66
CA ILE A 234 -13.70 17.70 13.89
C ILE A 234 -12.67 16.73 14.47
N THR A 235 -11.79 17.19 15.36
CA THR A 235 -10.69 16.39 15.92
C THR A 235 -11.23 15.29 16.82
N ALA A 236 -10.87 14.03 16.53
CA ALA A 236 -11.30 12.89 17.34
C ALA A 236 -10.68 12.89 18.74
N ALA A 237 -11.34 12.25 19.71
CA ALA A 237 -10.84 12.16 21.09
C ALA A 237 -9.45 11.49 21.19
N GLN A 238 -9.21 10.47 20.36
CA GLN A 238 -7.87 9.93 20.13
C GLN A 238 -7.37 10.46 18.78
N HIS A 239 -6.30 11.24 18.83
CA HIS A 239 -5.68 11.87 17.67
C HIS A 239 -4.16 11.98 17.90
N TYR A 240 -3.44 12.36 16.85
CA TYR A 240 -2.03 12.72 16.88
C TYR A 240 -1.92 14.24 16.94
N SER A 241 -1.09 14.74 17.86
CA SER A 241 -0.72 16.16 17.86
C SER A 241 0.14 16.48 16.65
N LYS A 242 0.26 17.76 16.30
CA LYS A 242 1.22 18.18 15.25
C LYS A 242 2.66 17.80 15.60
N GLN A 243 3.00 17.74 16.89
CA GLN A 243 4.33 17.32 17.32
C GLN A 243 4.55 15.82 17.14
N ASP A 244 3.56 14.98 17.46
CA ASP A 244 3.63 13.53 17.23
C ASP A 244 3.94 13.23 15.76
N ILE A 245 3.29 13.94 14.84
CA ILE A 245 3.52 13.77 13.39
C ILE A 245 4.95 14.20 13.00
N ARG A 246 5.45 15.34 13.48
CA ARG A 246 6.83 15.78 13.19
C ARG A 246 7.85 14.77 13.69
N ASP A 247 7.69 14.29 14.92
CA ASP A 247 8.57 13.30 15.53
C ASP A 247 8.50 11.97 14.76
N LEU A 248 7.30 11.58 14.31
CA LEU A 248 7.11 10.35 13.53
C LEU A 248 7.73 10.45 12.14
N VAL A 249 7.63 11.60 11.47
CA VAL A 249 8.28 11.88 10.18
C VAL A 249 9.81 11.81 10.30
N GLU A 250 10.38 12.46 11.32
CA GLU A 250 11.82 12.40 11.58
C GLU A 250 12.26 10.96 11.88
N TYR A 251 11.47 10.25 12.69
CA TYR A 251 11.72 8.85 12.99
C TYR A 251 11.67 7.97 11.73
N ALA A 252 10.68 8.15 10.85
CA ALA A 252 10.53 7.40 9.61
C ALA A 252 11.73 7.61 8.67
N ALA A 253 12.23 8.85 8.56
CA ALA A 253 13.37 9.18 7.71
C ALA A 253 14.64 8.38 8.11
N ARG A 254 14.87 8.10 9.39
CA ARG A 254 16.00 7.27 9.86
C ARG A 254 15.96 5.84 9.31
N TYR A 255 14.77 5.32 9.02
CA TYR A 255 14.55 4.00 8.46
C TYR A 255 14.32 4.01 6.95
N GLN A 256 14.56 5.16 6.30
CA GLN A 256 14.31 5.37 4.87
C GLN A 256 12.86 5.07 4.48
N VAL A 257 11.94 5.45 5.38
CA VAL A 257 10.49 5.37 5.18
C VAL A 257 9.94 6.79 5.07
N GLU A 258 9.22 7.07 4.00
CA GLU A 258 8.45 8.28 3.81
C GLU A 258 7.03 8.10 4.37
N ILE A 259 6.45 9.16 4.95
CA ILE A 259 5.04 9.15 5.37
C ILE A 259 4.22 9.95 4.35
N MET A 260 3.25 9.27 3.72
CA MET A 260 2.24 9.88 2.86
C MET A 260 0.91 9.98 3.63
N PRO A 261 0.38 11.19 3.87
CA PRO A 261 -0.92 11.36 4.48
C PRO A 261 -2.05 11.19 3.46
N GLU A 262 -3.19 10.72 3.97
CA GLU A 262 -4.48 10.77 3.32
C GLU A 262 -5.52 11.38 4.23
N VAL A 263 -6.25 12.35 3.68
CA VAL A 263 -7.54 12.79 4.21
C VAL A 263 -8.53 12.63 3.08
N ASP A 264 -9.52 11.77 3.30
CA ASP A 264 -10.45 11.36 2.27
C ASP A 264 -11.62 12.33 2.13
N PHE A 265 -11.88 12.71 0.89
CA PHE A 265 -13.07 13.42 0.46
C PHE A 265 -13.31 13.15 -1.03
N PRO A 266 -14.56 13.22 -1.51
CA PRO A 266 -15.77 13.64 -0.79
C PRO A 266 -16.53 12.53 -0.08
N GLY A 267 -16.06 11.28 -0.12
CA GLY A 267 -16.58 10.13 0.61
C GLY A 267 -15.91 9.93 1.97
N HIS A 268 -16.38 8.93 2.74
CA HIS A 268 -15.82 8.52 4.04
C HIS A 268 -15.63 9.64 5.10
N MET A 269 -16.36 10.74 4.99
CA MET A 269 -16.18 11.91 5.85
C MET A 269 -16.98 11.85 7.16
N ASN A 270 -17.49 10.70 7.62
CA ASN A 270 -18.45 10.69 8.74
C ASN A 270 -17.88 11.32 10.03
N GLY A 271 -16.60 11.05 10.34
CA GLY A 271 -15.94 11.66 11.48
C GLY A 271 -15.90 13.20 11.42
N ILE A 272 -15.69 13.75 10.22
CA ILE A 272 -15.63 15.20 9.97
C ILE A 272 -17.05 15.80 9.94
N LEU A 273 -17.97 15.17 9.20
CA LEU A 273 -19.33 15.68 8.98
C LEU A 273 -20.25 15.53 10.20
N ALA A 274 -19.82 14.81 11.24
CA ALA A 274 -20.51 14.78 12.53
C ALA A 274 -20.67 16.20 13.13
N ALA A 275 -19.67 17.07 12.96
CA ALA A 275 -19.71 18.46 13.40
C ALA A 275 -20.38 19.42 12.40
N HIS A 276 -20.54 18.99 11.15
CA HIS A 276 -21.06 19.81 10.04
C HIS A 276 -22.25 19.15 9.32
N PRO A 277 -23.38 18.91 10.02
CA PRO A 277 -24.56 18.29 9.42
C PRO A 277 -25.18 19.12 8.29
N ASP A 278 -24.89 20.42 8.23
CA ASP A 278 -25.32 21.35 7.18
C ASP A 278 -24.54 21.19 5.86
N LEU A 279 -23.40 20.48 5.88
CA LEU A 279 -22.59 20.21 4.69
C LEU A 279 -22.81 18.82 4.11
N LYS A 280 -23.63 17.97 4.75
CA LYS A 280 -23.91 16.60 4.29
C LYS A 280 -24.69 16.57 2.98
N LEU A 281 -24.32 15.65 2.10
CA LEU A 281 -25.02 15.40 0.84
C LEU A 281 -26.46 14.92 1.11
N ARG A 282 -27.43 15.55 0.44
CA ARG A 282 -28.85 15.24 0.58
C ARG A 282 -29.47 14.92 -0.77
N SER A 283 -30.16 13.80 -0.87
CA SER A 283 -30.90 13.41 -2.09
C SER A 283 -32.21 14.18 -2.24
N ALA A 284 -32.79 14.14 -3.43
CA ALA A 284 -34.06 14.78 -3.75
C ALA A 284 -35.24 14.30 -2.88
N ASP A 285 -35.19 13.06 -2.39
CA ASP A 285 -36.21 12.48 -1.49
C ASP A 285 -35.94 12.78 0.01
N GLY A 286 -34.87 13.51 0.31
CA GLY A 286 -34.55 14.01 1.65
C GLY A 286 -33.62 13.12 2.47
N ARG A 287 -33.18 11.96 1.96
CA ARG A 287 -32.16 11.12 2.61
C ARG A 287 -30.84 11.87 2.71
N VAL A 288 -30.15 11.71 3.84
CA VAL A 288 -28.87 12.36 4.14
C VAL A 288 -27.79 11.29 4.18
N SER A 289 -26.68 11.53 3.48
CA SER A 289 -25.49 10.70 3.66
C SER A 289 -24.71 11.17 4.87
N ASP A 290 -24.34 10.24 5.75
CA ASP A 290 -23.42 10.54 6.85
C ASP A 290 -21.96 10.60 6.38
N ALA A 291 -21.64 9.96 5.24
CA ALA A 291 -20.28 9.82 4.73
C ALA A 291 -19.90 10.84 3.66
N ALA A 292 -20.88 11.40 2.95
CA ALA A 292 -20.62 12.21 1.76
C ALA A 292 -20.89 13.70 2.01
N ILE A 293 -19.95 14.56 1.63
CA ILE A 293 -20.12 16.02 1.66
C ILE A 293 -20.84 16.49 0.38
N ASP A 294 -21.67 17.54 0.48
CA ASP A 294 -22.36 18.12 -0.67
C ASP A 294 -21.40 18.98 -1.51
N ILE A 295 -20.86 18.40 -2.59
CA ILE A 295 -19.91 19.07 -3.50
C ILE A 295 -20.55 20.16 -4.37
N ALA A 296 -21.88 20.34 -4.31
CA ALA A 296 -22.58 21.48 -4.91
C ALA A 296 -22.72 22.66 -3.94
N ASN A 297 -22.41 22.47 -2.65
CA ASN A 297 -22.42 23.52 -1.63
C ASN A 297 -21.05 24.23 -1.58
N PRO A 298 -20.96 25.54 -1.87
CA PRO A 298 -19.68 26.26 -1.82
C PRO A 298 -18.95 26.18 -0.48
N ARG A 299 -19.71 26.10 0.65
CA ARG A 299 -19.12 26.00 2.00
C ARG A 299 -18.39 24.67 2.24
N ALA A 300 -18.67 23.63 1.45
CA ALA A 300 -17.91 22.39 1.49
C ALA A 300 -16.45 22.60 1.09
N TYR A 301 -16.20 23.44 0.07
CA TYR A 301 -14.86 23.74 -0.40
C TYR A 301 -14.07 24.59 0.58
N ASP A 302 -14.72 25.42 1.39
CA ASP A 302 -14.07 26.19 2.45
C ASP A 302 -13.49 25.24 3.52
N LEU A 303 -14.31 24.32 4.04
CA LEU A 303 -13.86 23.31 5.02
C LEU A 303 -12.74 22.42 4.46
N MET A 304 -12.93 21.86 3.25
CA MET A 304 -11.91 21.01 2.63
C MET A 304 -10.61 21.77 2.38
N ARG A 305 -10.68 23.05 1.98
CA ARG A 305 -9.48 23.89 1.78
C ARG A 305 -8.77 24.15 3.10
N ASP A 306 -9.50 24.49 4.16
CA ASP A 306 -8.90 24.76 5.46
C ASP A 306 -8.16 23.55 6.02
N ILE A 307 -8.72 22.35 5.86
CA ILE A 307 -8.06 21.08 6.21
C ILE A 307 -6.79 20.88 5.36
N LEU A 308 -6.88 20.99 4.03
CA LEU A 308 -5.72 20.81 3.16
C LEU A 308 -4.60 21.81 3.48
N ASP A 309 -4.92 23.10 3.58
CA ASP A 309 -3.93 24.16 3.84
C ASP A 309 -3.30 24.05 5.23
N GLU A 310 -4.01 23.51 6.22
CA GLU A 310 -3.46 23.28 7.56
C GLU A 310 -2.45 22.13 7.57
N PHE A 311 -2.73 21.02 6.89
CA PHE A 311 -1.97 19.78 7.06
C PHE A 311 -0.96 19.48 5.94
N LEU A 312 -1.11 20.03 4.74
CA LEU A 312 -0.12 19.88 3.66
C LEU A 312 1.31 20.25 4.10
N PRO A 313 1.55 21.35 4.83
CA PRO A 313 2.91 21.72 5.28
C PRO A 313 3.49 20.79 6.35
N LEU A 314 2.66 20.00 7.04
CA LEU A 314 3.10 19.13 8.15
C LEU A 314 3.90 17.91 7.67
N PHE A 315 3.66 17.48 6.42
CA PHE A 315 4.31 16.30 5.83
C PHE A 315 5.31 16.76 4.77
N PRO A 316 6.61 16.49 4.90
CA PRO A 316 7.61 16.97 3.94
C PRO A 316 7.65 16.14 2.64
N GLY A 317 7.05 14.95 2.63
CA GLY A 317 7.00 14.06 1.46
C GLY A 317 6.36 14.74 0.23
N PRO A 318 6.67 14.27 -0.99
CA PRO A 318 6.22 14.86 -2.23
C PRO A 318 4.77 14.53 -2.56
N TYR A 319 4.07 13.71 -1.77
CA TYR A 319 2.71 13.25 -2.05
C TYR A 319 1.68 13.70 -1.02
N TRP A 320 0.45 13.88 -1.48
CA TRP A 320 -0.74 13.97 -0.66
C TRP A 320 -1.85 13.15 -1.33
N HIS A 321 -2.50 12.26 -0.57
CA HIS A 321 -3.63 11.48 -1.06
C HIS A 321 -4.95 12.18 -0.70
N LEU A 322 -5.77 12.43 -1.71
CA LEU A 322 -7.06 13.10 -1.58
C LEU A 322 -8.21 12.11 -1.33
N GLY A 323 -7.91 10.81 -1.34
CA GLY A 323 -8.88 9.73 -1.28
C GLY A 323 -9.70 9.67 -2.56
N ALA A 324 -10.95 10.13 -2.48
CA ALA A 324 -11.93 10.19 -3.57
C ALA A 324 -12.50 8.82 -3.98
N ASP A 325 -12.42 7.82 -3.11
CA ASP A 325 -13.15 6.57 -3.26
C ASP A 325 -14.59 6.68 -2.76
N GLU A 326 -15.44 5.81 -3.32
CA GLU A 326 -16.77 5.47 -2.82
C GLU A 326 -17.69 6.67 -2.47
N PHE A 327 -17.53 7.82 -3.15
CA PHE A 327 -18.29 9.05 -2.86
C PHE A 327 -19.80 8.85 -2.67
N LEU A 328 -20.41 8.02 -3.54
CA LEU A 328 -21.85 7.75 -3.51
C LEU A 328 -22.22 6.45 -2.79
N LEU A 329 -21.30 5.85 -2.04
CA LEU A 329 -21.62 4.71 -1.18
C LEU A 329 -22.44 5.17 0.03
N ASP A 330 -23.55 4.50 0.24
CA ASP A 330 -24.52 4.75 1.31
C ASP A 330 -24.80 3.42 2.01
N GLY A 331 -23.99 3.13 3.04
CA GLY A 331 -23.96 1.82 3.69
C GLY A 331 -23.52 0.73 2.71
N ALA A 332 -24.41 -0.22 2.39
CA ALA A 332 -24.14 -1.29 1.44
C ALA A 332 -24.66 -1.00 0.01
N ARG A 333 -25.13 0.22 -0.26
CA ARG A 333 -25.76 0.60 -1.53
C ARG A 333 -24.98 1.72 -2.19
N VAL A 334 -24.66 1.57 -3.47
CA VAL A 334 -24.12 2.67 -4.29
C VAL A 334 -25.30 3.48 -4.85
N ALA A 335 -25.36 4.76 -4.48
CA ALA A 335 -26.35 5.71 -4.99
C ALA A 335 -26.00 6.19 -6.40
N SER A 336 -27.02 6.63 -7.16
CA SER A 336 -26.82 7.28 -8.46
C SER A 336 -26.73 8.80 -8.30
N PHE A 337 -25.97 9.47 -9.17
CA PHE A 337 -26.02 10.93 -9.31
C PHE A 337 -27.43 11.46 -9.63
N ASP A 338 -28.30 10.63 -10.24
CA ASP A 338 -29.70 11.00 -10.51
C ASP A 338 -30.51 11.28 -9.24
N GLU A 339 -30.07 10.74 -8.09
CA GLU A 339 -30.69 11.01 -6.78
C GLU A 339 -30.35 12.41 -6.25
N TYR A 340 -29.35 13.09 -6.85
CA TYR A 340 -28.78 14.36 -6.39
C TYR A 340 -28.78 15.41 -7.51
N PRO A 341 -29.95 15.90 -7.94
CA PRO A 341 -30.06 16.82 -9.08
C PRO A 341 -29.24 18.10 -8.92
N GLN A 342 -29.01 18.57 -7.69
CA GLN A 342 -28.21 19.74 -7.39
C GLN A 342 -26.75 19.59 -7.86
N ILE A 343 -26.19 18.36 -7.84
CA ILE A 343 -24.84 18.11 -8.35
C ILE A 343 -24.80 18.33 -9.86
N GLY A 344 -25.82 17.86 -10.59
CA GLY A 344 -25.92 18.07 -12.03
C GLY A 344 -26.12 19.54 -12.40
N GLU A 345 -26.92 20.28 -11.62
CA GLU A 345 -27.10 21.73 -11.79
C GLU A 345 -25.78 22.48 -11.55
N TYR A 346 -25.08 22.15 -10.48
CA TYR A 346 -23.76 22.70 -10.17
C TYR A 346 -22.74 22.40 -11.28
N ALA A 347 -22.69 21.16 -11.77
CA ALA A 347 -21.79 20.77 -12.86
C ALA A 347 -22.05 21.62 -14.11
N ARG A 348 -23.32 21.77 -14.53
CA ARG A 348 -23.68 22.57 -15.70
C ARG A 348 -23.41 24.06 -15.53
N ALA A 349 -23.62 24.59 -14.33
CA ALA A 349 -23.33 25.98 -14.01
C ALA A 349 -21.83 26.27 -14.03
N THR A 350 -21.01 25.31 -13.58
CA THR A 350 -19.56 25.48 -13.39
C THR A 350 -18.76 25.15 -14.65
N TYR A 351 -19.10 24.05 -15.33
CA TYR A 351 -18.32 23.50 -16.45
C TYR A 351 -19.04 23.61 -17.81
N GLY A 352 -20.23 24.22 -17.82
CA GLY A 352 -21.00 24.52 -19.02
C GLY A 352 -22.15 23.53 -19.30
N PRO A 353 -23.03 23.86 -20.25
CA PRO A 353 -24.33 23.20 -20.40
C PRO A 353 -24.29 21.71 -20.78
N GLN A 354 -23.15 21.20 -21.27
CA GLN A 354 -22.95 19.78 -21.61
C GLN A 354 -22.38 18.94 -20.46
N ALA A 355 -21.99 19.60 -19.36
CA ALA A 355 -21.40 18.91 -18.22
C ALA A 355 -22.40 17.92 -17.60
N GLN A 356 -21.87 16.77 -17.22
CA GLN A 356 -22.58 15.70 -16.53
C GLN A 356 -22.37 15.82 -15.02
N PRO A 357 -23.24 15.22 -14.18
CA PRO A 357 -23.05 15.26 -12.73
C PRO A 357 -21.65 14.79 -12.25
N VAL A 358 -21.06 13.79 -12.90
CA VAL A 358 -19.71 13.32 -12.57
C VAL A 358 -18.64 14.39 -12.80
N ASP A 359 -18.87 15.37 -13.69
CA ASP A 359 -17.93 16.48 -13.91
C ASP A 359 -17.77 17.34 -12.65
N ALA A 360 -18.78 17.39 -11.77
CA ALA A 360 -18.63 18.01 -10.44
C ALA A 360 -17.59 17.28 -9.59
N PHE A 361 -17.61 15.93 -9.61
CA PHE A 361 -16.67 15.09 -8.87
C PHE A 361 -15.25 15.15 -9.48
N LEU A 362 -15.11 15.03 -10.80
CA LEU A 362 -13.82 15.19 -11.48
C LEU A 362 -13.24 16.59 -11.29
N GLY A 363 -14.12 17.60 -11.27
CA GLY A 363 -13.77 18.98 -10.96
C GLY A 363 -13.26 19.16 -9.53
N LEU A 364 -13.90 18.51 -8.54
CA LEU A 364 -13.41 18.50 -7.16
C LEU A 364 -12.01 17.88 -7.05
N ILE A 365 -11.78 16.75 -7.72
CA ILE A 365 -10.45 16.11 -7.77
C ILE A 365 -9.41 17.11 -8.32
N ASN A 366 -9.71 17.77 -9.44
CA ASN A 366 -8.80 18.76 -10.02
C ASN A 366 -8.57 19.96 -9.10
N TRP A 367 -9.61 20.45 -8.43
CA TRP A 367 -9.52 21.54 -7.47
C TRP A 367 -8.62 21.19 -6.28
N GLY A 368 -8.81 20.01 -5.69
CA GLY A 368 -7.97 19.52 -4.59
C GLY A 368 -6.52 19.31 -5.05
N ALA A 369 -6.35 18.74 -6.24
CA ALA A 369 -5.05 18.57 -6.88
C ALA A 369 -4.32 19.89 -7.10
N ASP A 370 -5.01 20.97 -7.47
CA ASP A 370 -4.42 22.30 -7.62
C ASP A 370 -3.92 22.87 -6.29
N ILE A 371 -4.63 22.63 -5.18
CA ILE A 371 -4.16 23.00 -3.84
C ILE A 371 -2.91 22.20 -3.48
N VAL A 372 -2.91 20.88 -3.69
CA VAL A 372 -1.74 20.04 -3.43
C VAL A 372 -0.51 20.51 -4.23
N ARG A 373 -0.70 20.85 -5.52
CA ARG A 373 0.35 21.41 -6.38
C ARG A 373 0.86 22.76 -5.88
N ALA A 374 -0.02 23.62 -5.38
CA ALA A 374 0.37 24.92 -4.83
C ALA A 374 1.30 24.79 -3.62
N HIS A 375 1.24 23.66 -2.89
CA HIS A 375 2.17 23.30 -1.81
C HIS A 375 3.40 22.51 -2.30
N GLY A 376 3.66 22.46 -3.61
CA GLY A 376 4.82 21.80 -4.20
C GLY A 376 4.76 20.27 -4.16
N LYS A 377 3.57 19.69 -3.99
CA LYS A 377 3.35 18.24 -3.89
C LYS A 377 2.62 17.70 -5.12
N ARG A 378 2.66 16.38 -5.27
CA ARG A 378 1.94 15.61 -6.28
C ARG A 378 0.69 14.98 -5.66
N PRO A 379 -0.50 15.22 -6.23
CA PRO A 379 -1.74 14.63 -5.77
C PRO A 379 -1.83 13.13 -6.09
N ARG A 380 -2.52 12.40 -5.22
CA ARG A 380 -2.96 11.01 -5.43
C ARG A 380 -4.44 10.84 -5.14
N ILE A 381 -5.05 9.85 -5.79
CA ILE A 381 -6.44 9.42 -5.54
C ILE A 381 -6.57 7.90 -5.72
N TRP A 382 -7.64 7.35 -5.15
CA TRP A 382 -8.16 6.04 -5.52
C TRP A 382 -8.84 6.09 -6.91
N ASN A 383 -8.98 4.93 -7.54
CA ASN A 383 -9.35 4.86 -8.96
C ASN A 383 -10.85 4.70 -9.26
N ASP A 384 -11.65 4.25 -8.30
CA ASP A 384 -13.00 3.70 -8.53
C ASP A 384 -14.00 4.75 -9.05
N GLY A 385 -13.86 6.01 -8.66
CA GLY A 385 -14.67 7.11 -9.21
C GLY A 385 -14.40 7.42 -10.70
N LEU A 386 -13.33 6.89 -11.28
CA LEU A 386 -12.88 7.21 -12.64
C LEU A 386 -13.50 6.28 -13.69
N HIS A 387 -14.72 6.59 -14.12
CA HIS A 387 -15.48 5.77 -15.04
C HIS A 387 -15.24 6.07 -16.53
N THR A 388 -15.39 5.05 -17.37
CA THR A 388 -15.34 5.20 -18.84
C THR A 388 -16.55 5.99 -19.36
N GLY A 389 -16.30 7.04 -20.15
CA GLY A 389 -17.34 7.80 -20.86
C GLY A 389 -18.28 8.63 -19.97
N ALA A 390 -17.97 8.82 -18.69
CA ALA A 390 -18.93 9.35 -17.72
C ALA A 390 -19.09 10.89 -17.75
N GLY A 391 -18.08 11.64 -18.20
CA GLY A 391 -18.05 13.10 -18.12
C GLY A 391 -17.33 13.78 -19.28
N THR A 392 -17.36 15.10 -19.29
CA THR A 392 -16.69 15.97 -20.27
C THR A 392 -15.32 16.47 -19.79
N LEU A 393 -15.03 16.34 -18.49
CA LEU A 393 -13.76 16.73 -17.89
C LEU A 393 -12.76 15.56 -17.83
N ALA A 394 -11.47 15.90 -17.91
CA ALA A 394 -10.37 15.00 -17.58
C ALA A 394 -9.71 15.47 -16.27
N ILE A 395 -9.14 14.52 -15.52
CA ILE A 395 -8.31 14.85 -14.36
C ILE A 395 -6.85 15.13 -14.80
N GLY A 396 -6.12 15.92 -14.02
CA GLY A 396 -4.71 16.23 -14.28
C GLY A 396 -3.84 14.97 -14.43
N ARG A 397 -3.02 14.90 -15.48
CA ARG A 397 -2.24 13.70 -15.84
C ARG A 397 -1.15 13.34 -14.82
N ASP A 398 -0.69 14.32 -14.05
CA ASP A 398 0.32 14.16 -13.01
C ASP A 398 -0.22 13.55 -11.71
N ILE A 399 -1.55 13.46 -11.56
CA ILE A 399 -2.21 12.78 -10.45
C ILE A 399 -1.86 11.28 -10.52
N VAL A 400 -1.26 10.75 -9.45
CA VAL A 400 -0.97 9.32 -9.32
C VAL A 400 -2.26 8.59 -8.93
N ILE A 401 -2.50 7.44 -9.54
CA ILE A 401 -3.71 6.66 -9.28
C ILE A 401 -3.36 5.39 -8.50
N ASP A 402 -3.90 5.27 -7.30
CA ASP A 402 -3.83 4.06 -6.50
C ASP A 402 -4.99 3.13 -6.90
N TYR A 403 -4.67 2.05 -7.60
CA TYR A 403 -5.66 1.20 -8.26
C TYR A 403 -6.07 0.02 -7.37
N TRP A 404 -7.25 0.10 -6.77
CA TRP A 404 -7.73 -0.89 -5.81
C TRP A 404 -8.91 -1.74 -6.30
N SER A 405 -9.72 -1.20 -7.20
CA SER A 405 -11.00 -1.79 -7.59
C SER A 405 -11.29 -1.56 -9.08
N ARG A 406 -12.16 -2.39 -9.67
CA ARG A 406 -12.80 -2.07 -10.96
C ARG A 406 -14.17 -1.39 -10.81
N ALA A 407 -14.45 -0.92 -9.59
CA ALA A 407 -15.66 -0.25 -9.12
C ALA A 407 -16.93 -1.10 -9.02
N GLY A 408 -16.79 -2.43 -8.87
CA GLY A 408 -17.85 -3.34 -8.39
C GLY A 408 -19.17 -3.41 -9.20
N ILE A 409 -19.91 -4.51 -9.05
CA ILE A 409 -21.32 -4.55 -9.45
C ILE A 409 -22.10 -4.11 -8.20
N PRO A 410 -22.97 -3.09 -8.24
CA PRO A 410 -23.63 -2.53 -7.04
C PRO A 410 -24.49 -3.52 -6.23
N GLN A 411 -24.60 -4.77 -6.65
CA GLN A 411 -25.37 -5.86 -6.01
C GLN A 411 -24.50 -7.08 -5.62
N LEU A 412 -23.19 -7.06 -5.88
CA LEU A 412 -22.27 -8.13 -5.50
C LEU A 412 -21.10 -7.55 -4.70
N PRO A 413 -20.68 -8.21 -3.61
CA PRO A 413 -19.59 -7.76 -2.73
C PRO A 413 -18.20 -7.99 -3.36
N LEU A 414 -18.09 -7.91 -4.70
CA LEU A 414 -16.90 -8.27 -5.46
C LEU A 414 -16.43 -7.05 -6.27
N PRO A 415 -15.34 -6.36 -5.87
CA PRO A 415 -14.85 -5.14 -6.52
C PRO A 415 -14.19 -5.39 -7.90
N PHE A 416 -14.21 -6.63 -8.39
CA PHE A 416 -13.48 -7.07 -9.60
C PHE A 416 -14.12 -6.65 -10.94
N PHE A 417 -15.42 -6.37 -10.94
CA PHE A 417 -16.20 -6.09 -12.15
C PHE A 417 -16.82 -4.72 -12.05
N GLY A 418 -16.71 -3.88 -13.07
CA GLY A 418 -17.34 -2.58 -13.11
C GLY A 418 -16.85 -1.78 -14.32
N ASN A 419 -17.23 -0.51 -14.39
CA ASN A 419 -16.96 0.38 -15.52
C ASN A 419 -15.90 1.46 -15.21
N ALA A 420 -15.15 1.30 -14.11
CA ALA A 420 -13.94 2.08 -13.87
C ALA A 420 -12.91 1.82 -15.00
N ARG A 421 -12.15 2.87 -15.34
CA ARG A 421 -11.07 2.81 -16.32
C ARG A 421 -10.06 1.73 -15.94
N SER A 422 -9.56 0.99 -16.93
CA SER A 422 -8.54 -0.03 -16.70
C SER A 422 -7.18 0.58 -16.31
N PRO A 423 -6.24 -0.21 -15.75
CA PRO A 423 -4.87 0.25 -15.57
C PRO A 423 -4.25 0.73 -16.89
N ALA A 424 -4.51 0.01 -18.00
CA ALA A 424 -4.02 0.38 -19.32
C ALA A 424 -4.61 1.72 -19.83
N ASP A 425 -5.90 1.99 -19.58
CA ASP A 425 -6.55 3.24 -19.99
C ASP A 425 -5.99 4.43 -19.20
N LEU A 426 -5.71 4.24 -17.91
CA LEU A 426 -5.14 5.26 -17.05
C LEU A 426 -3.70 5.59 -17.47
N ILE A 427 -2.87 4.57 -17.74
CA ILE A 427 -1.52 4.75 -18.28
C ILE A 427 -1.56 5.45 -19.64
N ALA A 428 -2.46 5.02 -20.55
CA ALA A 428 -2.63 5.67 -21.85
C ALA A 428 -3.09 7.13 -21.74
N SER A 429 -3.77 7.48 -20.64
CA SER A 429 -4.17 8.86 -20.30
C SER A 429 -3.04 9.69 -19.68
N GLY A 430 -1.88 9.08 -19.40
CA GLY A 430 -0.67 9.73 -18.92
C GLY A 430 -0.41 9.60 -17.42
N HIS A 431 -1.17 8.78 -16.69
CA HIS A 431 -1.01 8.61 -15.25
C HIS A 431 0.07 7.57 -14.90
N GLU A 432 0.76 7.82 -13.79
CA GLU A 432 1.48 6.76 -13.05
C GLU A 432 0.50 6.04 -12.11
N LEU A 433 0.73 4.74 -11.89
CA LEU A 433 -0.13 3.91 -11.07
C LEU A 433 0.63 3.33 -9.88
N ARG A 434 -0.07 3.10 -8.77
CA ARG A 434 0.32 2.14 -7.74
C ARG A 434 -0.71 1.03 -7.70
N ASN A 435 -0.26 -0.22 -7.71
CA ASN A 435 -1.15 -1.36 -7.54
C ASN A 435 -1.58 -1.47 -6.08
N ALA A 436 -2.84 -1.18 -5.79
CA ALA A 436 -3.45 -1.25 -4.47
C ALA A 436 -4.59 -2.28 -4.42
N SER A 437 -4.47 -3.36 -5.19
CA SER A 437 -5.54 -4.32 -5.43
C SER A 437 -6.20 -4.84 -4.17
N PHE A 438 -7.54 -4.72 -4.07
CA PHE A 438 -8.35 -5.30 -2.98
C PHE A 438 -7.95 -6.75 -2.66
N THR A 439 -7.62 -7.54 -3.68
CA THR A 439 -7.04 -8.88 -3.54
C THR A 439 -5.78 -8.96 -4.41
N PRO A 440 -4.63 -9.43 -3.90
CA PRO A 440 -4.39 -9.98 -2.57
C PRO A 440 -3.81 -8.96 -1.57
N THR A 441 -3.79 -7.67 -1.90
CA THR A 441 -2.99 -6.69 -1.14
C THR A 441 -3.69 -6.09 0.07
N TYR A 442 -4.98 -6.37 0.28
CA TYR A 442 -5.68 -5.94 1.48
C TYR A 442 -5.51 -6.93 2.63
N TYR A 443 -5.46 -6.37 3.83
CA TYR A 443 -5.79 -7.04 5.07
C TYR A 443 -6.88 -6.23 5.76
N VAL A 444 -8.05 -6.82 5.96
CA VAL A 444 -9.17 -6.17 6.63
C VAL A 444 -9.38 -6.77 8.02
N ALA A 445 -9.40 -5.91 9.03
CA ALA A 445 -9.74 -6.25 10.40
C ALA A 445 -11.26 -6.17 10.60
N GLY A 446 -11.90 -7.33 10.55
CA GLY A 446 -13.34 -7.47 10.79
C GLY A 446 -14.20 -7.02 9.60
N GLY A 447 -15.52 -7.06 9.76
CA GLY A 447 -16.48 -6.77 8.70
C GLY A 447 -16.61 -7.85 7.60
N PRO A 448 -17.53 -7.67 6.63
CA PRO A 448 -17.81 -8.65 5.58
C PRO A 448 -16.65 -8.86 4.60
N THR A 449 -15.85 -7.82 4.38
CA THR A 449 -14.69 -7.75 3.47
C THR A 449 -13.51 -8.56 3.99
N ALA A 450 -13.38 -8.81 5.29
CA ALA A 450 -12.34 -9.66 5.87
C ALA A 450 -12.35 -11.11 5.36
N ALA A 451 -13.48 -11.59 4.82
CA ALA A 451 -13.54 -12.88 4.12
C ALA A 451 -12.70 -12.92 2.83
N GLY A 452 -12.35 -11.74 2.30
CA GLY A 452 -11.47 -11.57 1.14
C GLY A 452 -9.97 -11.51 1.47
N ASN A 453 -9.58 -11.55 2.75
CA ASN A 453 -8.17 -11.57 3.15
C ASN A 453 -7.44 -12.77 2.55
N VAL A 454 -6.38 -12.50 1.79
CA VAL A 454 -5.64 -13.56 1.10
C VAL A 454 -4.56 -14.14 2.00
N PRO A 455 -4.53 -15.47 2.20
CA PRO A 455 -3.46 -16.11 2.96
C PRO A 455 -2.08 -15.88 2.31
N PRO A 456 -1.01 -15.66 3.09
CA PRO A 456 0.34 -15.48 2.57
C PRO A 456 0.82 -16.55 1.57
N PRO A 457 0.54 -17.86 1.74
CA PRO A 457 0.91 -18.86 0.74
C PRO A 457 0.33 -18.62 -0.64
N VAL A 458 -0.90 -18.11 -0.70
CA VAL A 458 -1.59 -17.82 -1.96
C VAL A 458 -1.00 -16.57 -2.59
N ALA A 459 -0.95 -15.46 -1.83
CA ALA A 459 -0.39 -14.18 -2.31
C ALA A 459 1.05 -14.35 -2.81
N TYR A 460 1.88 -15.11 -2.10
CA TYR A 460 3.25 -15.37 -2.50
C TYR A 460 3.35 -16.16 -3.83
N GLN A 461 2.44 -17.09 -4.09
CA GLN A 461 2.54 -17.99 -5.23
C GLN A 461 1.97 -17.41 -6.54
N ILE A 462 0.95 -16.54 -6.45
CA ILE A 462 0.15 -16.16 -7.62
C ILE A 462 0.21 -14.68 -7.99
N TRP A 463 0.81 -13.84 -7.15
CA TRP A 463 0.76 -12.40 -7.32
C TRP A 463 2.14 -11.75 -7.37
N ASP A 464 2.24 -10.74 -8.24
CA ASP A 464 3.31 -9.75 -8.25
C ASP A 464 2.70 -8.38 -8.58
N PRO A 465 3.44 -7.26 -8.38
CA PRO A 465 2.87 -5.93 -8.51
C PRO A 465 2.37 -5.54 -9.92
N ALA A 466 2.70 -6.30 -10.97
CA ALA A 466 2.19 -6.05 -12.31
C ALA A 466 0.81 -6.71 -12.57
N LEU A 467 0.32 -7.57 -11.67
CA LEU A 467 -1.02 -8.17 -11.74
C LEU A 467 -2.01 -7.37 -10.88
N PHE A 468 -2.98 -6.75 -11.53
CA PHE A 468 -4.00 -5.89 -10.91
C PHE A 468 -5.26 -6.69 -10.58
N VAL A 469 -6.09 -6.12 -9.69
CA VAL A 469 -7.30 -6.72 -9.12
C VAL A 469 -8.29 -7.22 -10.17
N ASP A 470 -8.32 -6.59 -11.34
CA ASP A 470 -9.20 -6.93 -12.46
C ASP A 470 -8.71 -8.10 -13.31
N GLY A 471 -7.61 -8.74 -12.89
CA GLY A 471 -6.96 -9.85 -13.58
C GLY A 471 -6.05 -9.41 -14.73
N THR A 472 -5.92 -8.10 -14.98
CA THR A 472 -5.02 -7.61 -16.03
C THR A 472 -3.58 -7.58 -15.52
N ARG A 473 -2.66 -7.96 -16.41
CA ARG A 473 -1.23 -7.86 -16.18
C ARG A 473 -0.65 -6.80 -17.09
N LEU A 474 0.09 -5.86 -16.52
CA LEU A 474 0.79 -4.84 -17.30
C LEU A 474 1.84 -5.47 -18.21
N THR A 475 1.94 -4.99 -19.45
CA THR A 475 3.09 -5.28 -20.32
C THR A 475 4.37 -4.66 -19.74
N PRO A 476 5.58 -5.08 -20.15
CA PRO A 476 6.82 -4.46 -19.71
C PRO A 476 6.83 -2.93 -19.89
N ASP A 477 6.36 -2.42 -21.03
CA ASP A 477 6.28 -0.99 -21.31
C ASP A 477 5.30 -0.28 -20.38
N GLN A 478 4.10 -0.84 -20.18
CA GLN A 478 3.13 -0.29 -19.23
C GLN A 478 3.66 -0.30 -17.80
N ASN A 479 4.40 -1.34 -17.42
CA ASN A 479 4.93 -1.49 -16.06
C ASN A 479 6.02 -0.46 -15.73
N THR A 480 6.56 0.28 -16.71
CA THR A 480 7.43 1.43 -16.45
C THR A 480 6.69 2.60 -15.78
N HIS A 481 5.35 2.65 -15.91
CA HIS A 481 4.47 3.60 -15.25
C HIS A 481 3.91 3.08 -13.91
N ASN A 482 4.27 1.85 -13.51
CA ASN A 482 3.87 1.27 -12.24
C ASN A 482 4.90 1.60 -11.17
N LEU A 483 4.51 2.42 -10.19
CA LEU A 483 5.35 2.83 -9.08
C LEU A 483 5.64 1.66 -8.13
N GLY A 484 4.75 0.67 -8.06
CA GLY A 484 4.87 -0.50 -7.19
C GLY A 484 3.57 -0.88 -6.51
N SER A 485 3.66 -1.35 -5.26
CA SER A 485 2.51 -1.85 -4.50
C SER A 485 2.76 -1.80 -2.98
N GLY A 486 1.86 -2.37 -2.20
CA GLY A 486 1.94 -2.41 -0.74
C GLY A 486 1.03 -3.45 -0.10
N LEU A 487 0.97 -3.41 1.22
CA LEU A 487 -0.08 -4.06 2.01
C LEU A 487 -1.01 -2.96 2.54
N PHE A 488 -2.32 -3.10 2.36
CA PHE A 488 -3.31 -2.09 2.71
C PHE A 488 -4.19 -2.61 3.84
N VAL A 489 -4.03 -2.03 5.02
CA VAL A 489 -4.67 -2.49 6.25
C VAL A 489 -5.88 -1.63 6.52
N TRP A 490 -7.06 -2.24 6.42
CA TRP A 490 -8.34 -1.60 6.67
C TRP A 490 -8.97 -2.09 7.97
N CYS A 491 -9.62 -1.19 8.72
CA CYS A 491 -10.21 -1.49 10.02
C CYS A 491 -11.74 -1.35 9.98
N ASP A 492 -12.39 -2.01 9.02
CA ASP A 492 -13.85 -1.94 8.78
C ASP A 492 -14.69 -2.23 10.04
N ASP A 493 -14.22 -3.14 10.90
CA ASP A 493 -14.78 -3.33 12.24
C ASP A 493 -13.65 -3.27 13.30
N PRO A 494 -13.39 -2.08 13.88
CA PRO A 494 -12.30 -1.88 14.83
C PRO A 494 -12.50 -2.65 16.15
N THR A 495 -13.68 -3.22 16.39
CA THR A 495 -13.97 -3.95 17.63
C THR A 495 -13.44 -5.39 17.63
N VAL A 496 -13.06 -5.92 16.47
CA VAL A 496 -12.68 -7.34 16.31
C VAL A 496 -11.22 -7.60 16.66
N GLN A 497 -10.33 -6.64 16.42
CA GLN A 497 -8.90 -6.77 16.69
C GLN A 497 -8.33 -5.50 17.29
N THR A 498 -7.48 -5.66 18.31
CA THR A 498 -6.67 -4.54 18.81
C THR A 498 -5.56 -4.18 17.83
N PRO A 499 -4.99 -2.95 17.91
CA PRO A 499 -3.88 -2.55 17.06
C PRO A 499 -2.70 -3.54 17.11
N ASP A 500 -2.36 -4.06 18.29
CA ASP A 500 -1.30 -5.07 18.44
C ASP A 500 -1.61 -6.38 17.71
N ARG A 501 -2.87 -6.82 17.71
CA ARG A 501 -3.29 -8.03 16.97
C ARG A 501 -3.21 -7.82 15.47
N ILE A 502 -3.62 -6.65 14.98
CA ILE A 502 -3.47 -6.26 13.58
C ILE A 502 -1.98 -6.27 13.20
N ALA A 503 -1.14 -5.58 13.97
CA ALA A 503 0.31 -5.52 13.78
C ALA A 503 0.99 -6.89 13.76
N ALA A 504 0.51 -7.85 14.56
CA ALA A 504 0.98 -9.23 14.55
C ALA A 504 0.49 -10.00 13.33
N ALA A 505 -0.79 -9.86 12.96
CA ALA A 505 -1.40 -10.59 11.86
C ALA A 505 -0.81 -10.21 10.49
N ILE A 506 -0.38 -8.96 10.33
CA ILE A 506 0.21 -8.47 9.07
C ILE A 506 1.70 -8.78 8.91
N ALA A 507 2.38 -9.35 9.92
CA ALA A 507 3.83 -9.54 9.88
C ALA A 507 4.29 -10.41 8.69
N MET A 508 3.68 -11.58 8.49
CA MET A 508 4.00 -12.45 7.34
C MET A 508 3.51 -11.88 5.99
N PRO A 509 2.26 -11.37 5.86
CA PRO A 509 1.84 -10.64 4.66
C PRO A 509 2.82 -9.55 4.24
N LEU A 510 3.35 -8.77 5.18
CA LEU A 510 4.29 -7.69 4.89
C LEU A 510 5.64 -8.21 4.36
N LYS A 511 6.11 -9.36 4.85
CA LYS A 511 7.31 -10.04 4.30
C LYS A 511 7.07 -10.51 2.87
N VAL A 512 5.87 -11.02 2.54
CA VAL A 512 5.49 -11.37 1.17
C VAL A 512 5.48 -10.13 0.28
N THR A 513 4.85 -9.04 0.71
CA THR A 513 4.83 -7.76 -0.02
C THR A 513 6.24 -7.24 -0.28
N ALA A 514 7.11 -7.26 0.73
CA ALA A 514 8.51 -6.87 0.58
C ALA A 514 9.22 -7.74 -0.46
N GLN A 515 8.99 -9.06 -0.44
CA GLN A 515 9.61 -9.97 -1.39
C GLN A 515 9.16 -9.70 -2.84
N GLN A 516 7.86 -9.50 -3.05
CA GLN A 516 7.29 -9.30 -4.39
C GLN A 516 7.61 -7.93 -4.99
N THR A 517 7.64 -6.89 -4.15
CA THR A 517 7.94 -5.52 -4.61
C THR A 517 9.44 -5.26 -4.79
N TRP A 518 10.30 -6.03 -4.12
CA TRP A 518 11.75 -6.03 -4.40
C TRP A 518 12.09 -6.80 -5.69
N GLY A 519 11.35 -7.88 -5.97
CA GLY A 519 11.37 -8.58 -7.25
C GLY A 519 12.62 -9.45 -7.51
N PRO A 520 12.91 -10.48 -6.71
CA PRO A 520 14.09 -11.32 -6.90
C PRO A 520 13.99 -12.15 -8.20
N PRO A 521 15.10 -12.65 -8.75
CA PRO A 521 15.10 -13.38 -10.02
C PRO A 521 14.32 -14.70 -10.00
N GLN A 522 14.25 -15.38 -8.85
CA GLN A 522 13.54 -16.64 -8.68
C GLN A 522 12.89 -16.73 -7.31
N ALA A 523 11.59 -16.97 -7.27
CA ALA A 523 10.86 -17.30 -6.05
C ALA A 523 10.89 -18.82 -5.85
N GLY A 524 11.44 -19.28 -4.73
CA GLY A 524 11.26 -20.67 -4.27
C GLY A 524 9.82 -20.93 -3.85
N SER A 525 9.51 -22.12 -3.33
CA SER A 525 8.19 -22.41 -2.76
C SER A 525 7.88 -21.51 -1.56
N TYR A 526 6.59 -21.34 -1.23
CA TYR A 526 6.20 -20.60 -0.03
C TYR A 526 6.80 -21.19 1.25
N LEU A 527 6.96 -22.52 1.35
CA LEU A 527 7.54 -23.15 2.54
C LEU A 527 9.02 -22.76 2.72
N GLU A 528 9.79 -22.70 1.64
CA GLU A 528 11.18 -22.24 1.66
C GLU A 528 11.27 -20.74 2.00
N PHE A 529 10.32 -19.95 1.48
CA PHE A 529 10.21 -18.54 1.84
C PHE A 529 9.85 -18.34 3.32
N ALA A 530 8.87 -19.08 3.84
CA ALA A 530 8.45 -18.98 5.24
C ALA A 530 9.59 -19.36 6.19
N ALA A 531 10.31 -20.45 5.90
CA ALA A 531 11.49 -20.85 6.68
C ALA A 531 12.58 -19.76 6.69
N ARG A 532 12.81 -19.11 5.54
CA ARG A 532 13.72 -17.96 5.43
C ARG A 532 13.25 -16.74 6.21
N ALA A 533 11.96 -16.43 6.12
CA ALA A 533 11.30 -15.33 6.81
C ALA A 533 11.35 -15.50 8.35
N ASP A 534 11.25 -16.74 8.83
CA ASP A 534 11.40 -17.09 10.24
C ASP A 534 12.86 -16.97 10.71
N ALA A 535 13.81 -17.43 9.90
CA ALA A 535 15.25 -17.32 10.19
C ALA A 535 15.73 -15.86 10.24
N VAL A 536 15.21 -15.02 9.35
CA VAL A 536 15.42 -13.56 9.37
C VAL A 536 14.80 -12.91 10.61
N GLY A 537 13.61 -13.36 11.04
CA GLY A 537 12.96 -12.88 12.25
C GLY A 537 12.37 -11.46 12.12
N GLU A 538 12.26 -10.77 13.25
CA GLU A 538 11.77 -9.39 13.38
C GLU A 538 12.93 -8.43 13.65
N PRO A 539 12.80 -7.12 13.31
CA PRO A 539 13.80 -6.14 13.68
C PRO A 539 13.99 -6.08 15.21
N PRO A 540 15.21 -5.82 15.70
CA PRO A 540 15.42 -5.55 17.12
C PRO A 540 14.63 -4.31 17.56
N ALA A 541 14.28 -4.29 18.85
CA ALA A 541 13.39 -3.30 19.46
C ALA A 541 13.88 -1.86 19.31
#